data_AF-A0A174JH74-F1
#
_entry.id   AF-A0A174JH74-F1
#
_cell.length_a   1.000
_cell.length_b   1.000
_cell.length_c   1.000
_cell.angle_alpha   90.00
_cell.angle_beta   90.00
_cell.angle_gamma   90.00
#
_symmetry.space_group_name_H-M   'P 1'
#
loop_
_entity.id
_entity.type
_entity.pdbx_description
1 polymer ?
#
loop_
_entity_poly.entity_id
_entity_poly.type
_entity_poly.pdbx_seq_one_letter_code
_entity_poly.pdbx_strand_id
1 'polypeptide(L)'
;MERISSSFFMLALILYYIPKILKIRKNKYIKAHIAIGSVSILAMIIALIQKFGQPDFIKYIGFSIIMILIGLTGYFFKNNPKLYRKLHIIATLSFFVYLFVSIKFL
;
A
#
# COMPACT_ATOMS: atom_id res chain seq x y z
N MET A 1 0.47 1.77 -15.78
CA MET A 1 -0.18 1.00 -14.70
C MET A 1 0.32 1.36 -13.29
N GLU A 2 1.56 1.81 -13.07
CA GLU A 2 2.04 2.29 -11.73
C GLU A 2 1.11 3.31 -11.07
N ARG A 3 0.61 4.26 -11.87
CA ARG A 3 -0.29 5.31 -11.40
C ARG A 3 -1.58 4.74 -10.80
N ILE A 4 -2.08 3.61 -11.30
CA ILE A 4 -3.34 3.02 -10.84
C ILE A 4 -3.16 2.44 -9.43
N SER A 5 -2.16 1.58 -9.23
CA SER A 5 -1.89 1.00 -7.91
C SER A 5 -1.59 2.11 -6.89
N SER A 6 -0.76 3.09 -7.25
CA SER A 6 -0.39 4.22 -6.37
C SER A 6 -1.60 5.10 -6.04
N SER A 7 -2.49 5.37 -6.99
CA SER A 7 -3.72 6.13 -6.76
C SER A 7 -4.67 5.40 -5.82
N PHE A 8 -4.88 4.10 -5.99
CA PHE A 8 -5.69 3.31 -5.06
C PHE A 8 -5.06 3.24 -3.67
N PHE A 9 -3.73 3.13 -3.60
CA PHE A 9 -3.00 3.15 -2.33
C PHE A 9 -3.22 4.47 -1.58
N MET A 10 -3.04 5.60 -2.28
CA MET A 10 -3.27 6.92 -1.71
C MET A 10 -4.74 7.10 -1.28
N LEU A 11 -5.69 6.64 -2.10
CA LEU A 11 -7.11 6.73 -1.79
C LEU A 11 -7.47 5.88 -0.56
N ALA A 12 -6.87 4.69 -0.39
CA ALA A 12 -7.02 3.89 0.81
C ALA A 12 -6.50 4.64 2.06
N LEU A 13 -5.35 5.32 1.97
CA LEU A 13 -4.81 6.13 3.06
C LEU A 13 -5.74 7.28 3.45
N ILE A 14 -6.22 8.03 2.45
CA ILE A 14 -7.15 9.14 2.63
C ILE A 14 -8.43 8.67 3.35
N LEU A 15 -9.02 7.57 2.88
CA LEU A 15 -10.24 7.00 3.47
C LEU A 15 -10.06 6.52 4.90
N TYR A 16 -8.84 6.18 5.31
CA TYR A 16 -8.56 5.82 6.70
C TYR A 16 -8.25 7.05 7.56
N TYR A 17 -7.36 7.93 7.09
CA TYR A 17 -6.84 9.03 7.91
C TYR A 17 -7.78 10.24 8.00
N ILE A 18 -8.51 10.62 6.94
CA ILE A 18 -9.45 11.76 7.01
C ILE A 18 -10.54 11.51 8.07
N PRO A 19 -11.30 10.40 8.03
CA PRO A 19 -12.32 10.15 9.05
C PRO A 19 -11.72 10.04 10.44
N LYS A 20 -10.51 9.50 10.56
CA LYS A 20 -9.79 9.38 11.84
C LYS A 20 -9.43 10.74 12.43
N ILE A 21 -8.96 11.70 11.62
CA ILE A 21 -8.65 13.08 12.04
C ILE A 21 -9.95 13.79 12.47
N LEU A 22 -11.04 13.60 11.72
CA LEU A 22 -12.36 14.12 12.04
C LEU A 22 -13.05 13.39 13.21
N LYS A 23 -12.37 12.44 13.87
CA LYS A 23 -12.89 11.59 14.95
C LYS A 23 -14.14 10.75 14.58
N ILE A 24 -14.40 10.55 13.28
CA ILE A 24 -15.49 9.74 12.75
C ILE A 24 -15.07 8.26 12.75
N ARG A 25 -15.43 7.53 13.81
CA ARG A 25 -15.09 6.11 13.95
C ARG A 25 -16.19 5.20 13.37
N LYS A 26 -16.37 5.22 12.05
CA LYS A 26 -17.32 4.29 11.38
C LYS A 26 -16.59 3.10 10.76
N ASN A 27 -17.08 1.90 11.09
CA ASN A 27 -16.53 0.64 10.59
C ASN A 27 -16.53 0.56 9.04
N LYS A 28 -17.45 1.28 8.38
CA LYS A 28 -17.50 1.40 6.92
C LYS A 28 -16.21 1.96 6.29
N TYR A 29 -15.54 2.92 6.94
CA TYR A 29 -14.29 3.49 6.41
C TYR A 29 -13.12 2.52 6.54
N ILE A 30 -13.09 1.71 7.60
CA ILE A 30 -12.10 0.64 7.76
C ILE A 30 -12.31 -0.42 6.67
N LYS A 31 -13.56 -0.86 6.45
CA LYS A 31 -13.88 -1.81 5.37
C LYS A 31 -13.50 -1.26 3.99
N ALA A 32 -13.80 0.02 3.72
CA ALA A 32 -13.42 0.67 2.47
C ALA A 32 -11.90 0.76 2.30
N HIS A 33 -11.17 1.15 3.36
CA HIS A 33 -9.71 1.16 3.37
C HIS A 33 -9.13 -0.21 3.02
N ILE A 34 -9.63 -1.27 3.64
CA ILE A 34 -9.18 -2.65 3.37
C ILE A 34 -9.49 -3.03 1.92
N ALA A 35 -10.73 -2.81 1.46
CA ALA A 35 -11.13 -3.18 0.10
C ALA A 35 -10.28 -2.48 -0.97
N ILE A 36 -10.08 -1.16 -0.83
CA ILE A 36 -9.34 -0.37 -1.81
C ILE A 36 -7.83 -0.63 -1.70
N GLY A 37 -7.32 -0.87 -0.49
CA GLY A 37 -5.94 -1.33 -0.27
C GLY A 37 -5.67 -2.67 -0.96
N SER A 38 -6.59 -3.63 -0.87
CA SER A 38 -6.48 -4.91 -1.58
C SER A 38 -6.48 -4.74 -3.11
N VAL A 39 -7.33 -3.86 -3.65
CA VAL A 39 -7.32 -3.53 -5.09
C VAL A 39 -5.97 -2.93 -5.51
N SER A 40 -5.39 -2.07 -4.69
CA SER A 40 -4.06 -1.51 -4.94
C SER A 40 -2.96 -2.58 -5.01
N ILE A 41 -2.99 -3.57 -4.10
CA ILE A 41 -2.05 -4.70 -4.11
C ILE A 41 -2.22 -5.53 -5.38
N LEU A 42 -3.45 -5.88 -5.75
CA LEU A 42 -3.74 -6.63 -6.98
C LEU A 42 -3.25 -5.88 -8.22
N ALA A 43 -3.51 -4.58 -8.30
CA ALA A 43 -3.02 -3.74 -9.39
C ALA A 43 -1.48 -3.72 -9.47
N MET A 44 -0.78 -3.78 -8.33
CA MET A 44 0.69 -3.86 -8.30
C MET A 44 1.19 -5.20 -8.84
N ILE A 45 0.56 -6.32 -8.44
CA ILE A 45 0.92 -7.65 -8.93
C ILE A 45 0.70 -7.77 -10.44
N ILE A 46 -0.42 -7.24 -10.96
CA ILE A 46 -0.67 -7.20 -12.40
C ILE A 46 0.41 -6.37 -13.11
N ALA A 47 0.77 -5.22 -12.56
CA ALA A 47 1.81 -4.37 -13.13
C ALA A 47 3.18 -5.05 -13.13
N LEU A 48 3.52 -5.82 -12.09
CA LEU A 48 4.73 -6.63 -12.03
C LEU A 48 4.78 -7.65 -13.17
N ILE A 49 3.69 -8.40 -13.37
CA ILE A 49 3.59 -9.41 -14.44
C ILE A 49 3.77 -8.75 -15.82
N GLN A 50 3.11 -7.62 -16.06
CA GLN A 50 3.20 -6.90 -17.33
C GLN A 50 4.58 -6.32 -17.62
N LYS A 51 5.37 -6.08 -16.58
CA LYS A 51 6.71 -5.50 -16.67
C LYS A 51 7.81 -6.55 -16.72
N PHE A 52 7.46 -7.84 -16.71
CA PHE A 52 8.41 -8.92 -16.84
C PHE A 52 9.26 -8.77 -18.11
N GLY A 53 10.59 -8.82 -17.95
CA GLY A 53 11.54 -8.65 -19.05
C GLY A 53 11.78 -7.20 -19.52
N GLN A 54 11.13 -6.21 -18.92
CA GLN A 54 11.38 -4.80 -19.23
C GLN A 54 12.48 -4.20 -18.33
N PRO A 55 13.18 -3.13 -18.77
CA PRO A 55 14.23 -2.49 -17.97
C PRO A 55 13.77 -2.05 -16.57
N ASP A 56 12.51 -1.63 -16.45
CA ASP A 56 11.93 -1.18 -15.19
C ASP A 56 11.54 -2.31 -14.24
N PHE A 57 11.64 -3.59 -14.64
CA PHE A 57 11.05 -4.71 -13.90
C PHE A 57 11.47 -4.77 -12.42
N ILE A 58 12.75 -4.50 -12.14
CA ILE A 58 13.32 -4.50 -10.79
C ILE A 58 12.59 -3.52 -9.88
N LYS A 59 12.20 -2.35 -10.40
CA LYS A 59 11.43 -1.34 -9.66
C LYS A 59 10.11 -1.94 -9.17
N TYR A 60 9.39 -2.65 -10.03
CA TYR A 60 8.10 -3.27 -9.71
C TYR A 60 8.22 -4.43 -8.73
N ILE A 61 9.35 -5.17 -8.73
CA ILE A 61 9.61 -6.18 -7.70
C ILE A 61 9.63 -5.52 -6.32
N GLY A 62 10.41 -4.45 -6.15
CA GLY A 62 10.49 -3.75 -4.86
C GLY A 62 9.15 -3.18 -4.41
N PHE A 63 8.39 -2.53 -5.30
CA PHE A 63 7.04 -2.06 -4.97
C PHE A 63 6.10 -3.21 -4.59
N SER A 64 6.15 -4.34 -5.29
CA SER A 64 5.30 -5.50 -5.00
C SER A 64 5.58 -6.08 -3.62
N ILE A 65 6.87 -6.22 -3.25
CA ILE A 65 7.27 -6.68 -1.92
C ILE A 65 6.72 -5.74 -0.84
N ILE A 66 6.90 -4.43 -1.00
CA ILE A 66 6.41 -3.44 -0.03
C ILE A 66 4.88 -3.50 0.09
N MET A 67 4.17 -3.56 -1.04
CA MET A 67 2.70 -3.63 -1.05
C MET A 67 2.16 -4.90 -0.37
N ILE A 68 2.82 -6.04 -0.60
CA ILE A 68 2.48 -7.29 0.08
C ILE A 68 2.73 -7.18 1.59
N LEU A 69 3.87 -6.61 2.02
CA LEU A 69 4.16 -6.38 3.43
C LEU A 69 3.12 -5.50 4.11
N ILE A 70 2.66 -4.44 3.44
CA ILE A 70 1.58 -3.58 3.95
C ILE A 70 0.28 -4.38 4.10
N GLY A 71 -0.07 -5.19 3.10
CA GLY A 71 -1.25 -6.06 3.15
C GLY A 71 -1.18 -7.07 4.30
N LEU A 72 -0.06 -7.78 4.44
CA LEU A 72 0.15 -8.77 5.51
C LEU A 72 0.10 -8.13 6.90
N THR A 73 0.80 -7.02 7.10
CA THR A 73 0.79 -6.31 8.39
C THR A 73 -0.59 -5.76 8.73
N GLY A 74 -1.38 -5.34 7.74
CA GLY A 74 -2.78 -4.95 7.92
C GLY A 74 -3.70 -6.12 8.28
N TYR A 75 -3.47 -7.29 7.67
CA TYR A 75 -4.23 -8.52 7.94
C TYR A 75 -3.97 -9.05 9.35
N PHE A 76 -2.71 -9.14 9.76
CA PHE A 76 -2.32 -9.66 11.08
C PHE A 76 -2.53 -8.68 12.24
N PHE A 77 -3.16 -7.53 12.00
CA PHE A 77 -3.46 -6.54 13.02
C PHE A 77 -4.19 -7.12 14.24
N LYS A 78 -5.04 -8.14 14.04
CA LYS A 78 -5.78 -8.80 15.14
C LYS A 78 -4.89 -9.63 16.08
N ASN A 79 -3.76 -10.15 15.60
CA ASN A 79 -2.91 -11.05 16.38
C ASN A 79 -2.11 -10.29 17.46
N ASN A 80 -1.50 -9.16 17.06
CA ASN A 80 -0.81 -8.27 17.99
C ASN A 80 -0.97 -6.80 17.54
N PRO A 81 -2.06 -6.13 17.96
CA PRO A 81 -2.42 -4.80 17.46
C PRO A 81 -1.34 -3.73 17.64
N LYS A 82 -0.56 -3.80 18.73
CA LYS A 82 0.50 -2.80 18.98
C LYS A 82 1.67 -2.96 18.01
N LEU A 83 2.14 -4.20 17.81
CA LEU A 83 3.26 -4.51 16.93
C LEU A 83 2.88 -4.29 15.46
N TYR A 84 1.81 -4.93 14.99
CA TYR A 84 1.41 -4.86 13.59
C TYR A 84 0.98 -3.47 13.15
N ARG A 85 0.44 -2.64 14.06
CA ARG A 85 0.23 -1.21 13.77
C ARG A 85 1.54 -0.49 13.45
N LYS A 86 2.59 -0.69 14.26
CA LYS A 86 3.90 -0.06 14.02
C LYS A 86 4.49 -0.56 12.70
N LEU A 87 4.50 -1.87 12.49
CA LEU A 87 5.00 -2.48 11.26
C LEU A 87 4.25 -2.01 10.02
N HIS A 88 2.92 -1.92 10.09
CA HIS A 88 2.10 -1.44 8.98
C HIS A 88 2.40 0.02 8.63
N ILE A 89 2.59 0.88 9.63
CA ILE A 89 2.98 2.29 9.41
C ILE A 89 4.38 2.37 8.81
N ILE A 90 5.34 1.59 9.32
CA ILE A 90 6.72 1.56 8.79
C ILE A 90 6.73 1.07 7.34
N ALA A 91 6.00 0.00 7.02
CA ALA A 91 5.87 -0.51 5.66
C ALA A 91 5.21 0.53 4.74
N THR A 92 4.16 1.21 5.21
CA THR A 92 3.52 2.31 4.48
C THR A 92 4.50 3.45 4.20
N LEU A 93 5.34 3.84 5.17
CA LEU A 93 6.36 4.87 4.96
C LEU A 93 7.44 4.41 3.98
N SER A 94 7.84 3.14 4.04
CA SER A 94 8.81 2.58 3.07
C SER A 94 8.31 2.63 1.64
N PHE A 95 6.99 2.54 1.39
CA PHE A 95 6.42 2.76 0.06
C PHE A 95 6.75 4.16 -0.46
N PHE A 96 6.57 5.20 0.36
CA PHE A 96 6.88 6.57 -0.05
C PHE A 96 8.37 6.80 -0.25
N VAL A 97 9.21 6.27 0.63
CA VAL A 97 10.66 6.35 0.47
C VAL A 97 11.08 5.69 -0.84
N TYR A 98 10.61 4.47 -1.10
CA TYR A 98 10.91 3.74 -2.32
C TYR A 98 10.34 4.45 -3.56
N LEU A 99 9.17 5.09 -3.45
CA LEU A 99 8.60 5.93 -4.50
C LEU A 99 9.54 7.06 -4.88
N PHE A 100 9.99 7.89 -3.92
CA PHE A 100 10.89 9.00 -4.22
C PHE A 100 12.25 8.54 -4.74
N VAL A 101 12.80 7.45 -4.19
CA VAL A 101 14.06 6.87 -4.66
C VAL A 101 13.91 6.40 -6.11
N SER A 102 12.86 5.64 -6.42
CA SER A 102 12.64 5.11 -7.77
C SER A 102 12.30 6.16 -8.82
N ILE A 103 11.82 7.34 -8.43
CA ILE A 103 11.62 8.49 -9.33
C ILE A 103 12.94 9.22 -9.59
N LYS A 104 13.84 9.30 -8.60
CA LYS A 104 15.12 10.02 -8.72
C LYS A 104 16.14 9.30 -9.61
N PHE A 105 16.04 7.98 -9.74
CA PHE A 105 16.87 7.15 -10.62
C PHE A 105 16.27 6.96 -12.02
N LEU A 106 15.40 7.88 -12.44
CA LEU A 106 14.79 7.94 -13.77
C LEU A 106 15.55 8.88 -14.70
#